data_AF-A0A432F7L4-F1
#
_entry.id   AF-A0A432F7L4-F1
#
_cell.length_a   1.000
_cell.length_b   1.000
_cell.length_c   1.000
_cell.angle_alpha   90.00
_cell.angle_beta   90.00
_cell.angle_gamma   90.00
#
_symmetry.space_group_name_H-M   'P 1'
#
loop_
_entity.id
_entity.type
_entity.pdbx_description
1 polymer ?
#
loop_
_entity_poly.entity_id
_entity_poly.type
_entity_poly.pdbx_seq_one_letter_code
_entity_poly.pdbx_strand_id
1 'polypeptide(L)'
;MRFTKNTNIPFYVKVLLLSLGSGYYGDFPNSYRLEIVVKPLRLPPKDLTLTLSRFKKCSSNPLWRFKTTSFLFNVLVKREALKRGFYDAIVLNERGNITETSSANFYCLRDGVLLTPPVSEGLLPGVTRRVLLEEGKAQEEVLPLEELPKCEKFFISNALLGLREVTLVLEQT
;
A
#
# COMPACT_ATOMS: atom_id res chain seq x y z
N MET A 1 -7.50 -11.64 33.14
CA MET A 1 -8.57 -10.81 32.55
C MET A 1 -9.40 -11.69 31.62
N ARG A 2 -10.62 -12.07 32.01
CA ARG A 2 -11.50 -12.93 31.19
C ARG A 2 -12.28 -12.03 30.22
N PHE A 3 -12.07 -12.20 28.92
CA PHE A 3 -12.90 -11.57 27.90
C PHE A 3 -14.18 -12.39 27.72
N THR A 4 -15.32 -11.84 28.15
CA THR A 4 -16.64 -12.40 27.89
C THR A 4 -17.00 -12.23 26.41
N LYS A 5 -17.33 -13.34 25.73
CA LYS A 5 -17.87 -13.35 24.37
C LYS A 5 -19.20 -12.59 24.31
N ASN A 6 -19.27 -11.50 23.55
CA ASN A 6 -20.40 -11.24 22.64
C ASN A 6 -20.21 -9.95 21.83
N THR A 7 -19.50 -10.06 20.71
CA THR A 7 -19.78 -9.41 19.41
C THR A 7 -18.67 -9.85 18.46
N ASN A 8 -18.99 -10.62 17.43
CA ASN A 8 -18.03 -11.10 16.41
C ASN A 8 -17.68 -9.97 15.41
N ILE A 9 -17.45 -8.75 15.91
CA ILE A 9 -17.10 -7.61 15.07
C ILE A 9 -15.63 -7.80 14.67
N PRO A 10 -15.32 -7.93 13.37
CA PRO A 10 -13.94 -8.04 12.95
C PRO A 10 -13.19 -6.79 13.41
N PHE A 11 -11.96 -6.96 13.85
CA PHE A 11 -11.11 -5.86 14.33
C PHE A 11 -9.71 -5.98 13.73
N TYR A 12 -8.95 -4.89 13.83
CA TYR A 12 -7.53 -4.92 13.52
C TYR A 12 -6.74 -4.28 14.65
N VAL A 13 -5.48 -4.69 14.75
CA VAL A 13 -4.52 -4.18 15.73
C VAL A 13 -3.50 -3.32 14.99
N LYS A 14 -3.31 -2.09 15.44
CA LYS A 14 -2.23 -1.22 15.00
C LYS A 14 -1.19 -1.14 16.12
N VAL A 15 0.03 -1.55 15.80
CA VAL A 15 1.19 -1.45 16.70
C VAL A 15 2.04 -0.28 16.22
N LEU A 16 2.35 0.66 17.12
CA LEU A 16 3.25 1.78 16.86
C LEU A 16 4.43 1.70 17.80
N LEU A 17 5.64 1.80 17.24
CA LEU A 17 6.87 1.94 18.00
C LEU A 17 7.35 3.38 17.86
N LEU A 18 7.38 4.10 18.97
CA LEU A 18 7.82 5.50 19.02
C LEU A 18 9.22 5.54 19.65
N SER A 19 10.18 6.11 18.93
CA SER A 19 11.53 6.38 19.43
C SER A 19 11.50 7.48 20.48
N LEU A 20 12.13 7.22 21.62
CA LEU A 20 12.39 8.19 22.67
C LEU A 20 13.92 8.32 22.85
N GLY A 21 14.39 9.49 23.26
CA GLY A 21 15.81 9.76 23.31
C GLY A 21 16.11 11.18 23.73
N SER A 22 17.31 11.63 23.40
CA SER A 22 17.71 13.01 23.63
C SER A 22 16.87 13.97 22.77
N GLY A 23 16.91 15.26 23.10
CA GLY A 23 16.33 16.32 22.27
C GLY A 23 17.19 16.73 21.08
N TYR A 24 18.35 16.10 20.87
CA TYR A 24 19.28 16.47 19.81
C TYR A 24 18.92 15.78 18.50
N TYR A 25 18.95 16.55 17.41
CA TYR A 25 18.62 16.05 16.08
C TYR A 25 19.75 15.16 15.54
N GLY A 26 19.47 13.86 15.40
CA GLY A 26 20.39 12.88 14.83
C GLY A 26 20.90 11.82 15.81
N ASP A 27 20.64 11.97 17.10
CA ASP A 27 20.97 10.95 18.08
C ASP A 27 20.14 9.69 17.88
N PHE A 28 20.75 8.53 18.18
CA PHE A 28 20.01 7.28 18.24
C PHE A 28 19.07 7.28 19.46
N PRO A 29 17.87 6.68 19.33
CA PRO A 29 17.00 6.49 20.48
C PRO A 29 17.65 5.61 21.54
N ASN A 30 17.45 5.95 22.80
CA ASN A 30 17.90 5.17 23.96
C ASN A 30 16.77 4.37 24.61
N SER A 31 15.53 4.64 24.23
CA SER A 31 14.33 3.97 24.73
C SER A 31 13.20 4.06 23.70
N TYR A 32 12.14 3.27 23.91
CA TYR A 32 11.01 3.23 22.99
C TYR A 32 9.71 3.13 23.76
N ARG A 33 8.64 3.69 23.18
CA ARG A 33 7.26 3.48 23.62
C ARG A 33 6.53 2.62 22.61
N LEU A 34 5.91 1.56 23.09
CA LEU A 34 5.00 0.73 22.30
C LEU A 34 3.56 1.18 22.56
N GLU A 35 2.85 1.57 21.51
CA GLU A 35 1.42 1.85 21.57
C GLU A 35 0.64 0.81 20.74
N ILE A 36 -0.36 0.20 21.36
CA ILE A 36 -1.22 -0.80 20.72
C ILE A 36 -2.63 -0.23 20.68
N VAL A 37 -3.18 -0.13 19.48
CA VAL A 37 -4.52 0.39 19.25
C VAL A 37 -5.36 -0.67 18.57
N VAL A 38 -6.47 -1.05 19.19
CA VAL A 38 -7.45 -1.98 18.64
C VAL A 38 -8.64 -1.19 18.10
N LYS A 39 -9.03 -1.45 16.85
CA LYS A 39 -10.15 -0.75 16.19
C LYS A 39 -11.06 -1.74 15.47
N PRO A 40 -12.37 -1.47 15.40
CA PRO A 40 -13.26 -2.25 14.54
C PRO A 40 -12.81 -2.13 13.08
N LEU A 41 -12.84 -3.24 12.36
CA LEU A 41 -12.53 -3.31 10.94
C LEU A 41 -13.78 -2.91 10.16
N ARG A 42 -13.67 -1.82 9.40
CA ARG A 42 -14.67 -1.45 8.39
C ARG A 42 -14.25 -2.06 7.07
N LEU A 43 -15.11 -2.90 6.50
CA LEU A 43 -14.86 -3.48 5.19
C LEU A 43 -14.99 -2.39 4.12
N PRO A 44 -14.13 -2.39 3.09
CA PRO A 44 -14.28 -1.46 1.98
C PRO A 44 -15.50 -1.86 1.13
N PRO A 45 -15.92 -1.00 0.19
CA PRO A 45 -16.92 -1.35 -0.83
C PRO A 45 -16.53 -2.65 -1.56
N LYS A 46 -17.54 -3.31 -2.14
CA LYS A 46 -17.32 -4.53 -2.93
C LYS A 46 -16.46 -4.22 -4.17
N ASP A 47 -16.84 -3.15 -4.87
CA ASP A 47 -16.19 -2.71 -6.09
C ASP A 47 -15.20 -1.59 -5.76
N LEU A 48 -13.93 -1.80 -6.12
CA LEU A 48 -12.85 -0.85 -5.84
C LEU A 48 -12.36 -0.27 -7.15
N THR A 49 -12.44 1.05 -7.28
CA THR A 49 -11.96 1.78 -8.46
C THR A 49 -10.66 2.51 -8.14
N LEU A 50 -9.70 2.40 -9.04
CA LEU A 50 -8.43 3.11 -8.97
C LEU A 50 -8.29 4.11 -10.11
N THR A 51 -7.57 5.18 -9.84
CA THR A 51 -7.08 6.12 -10.87
C THR A 51 -5.57 6.31 -10.76
N LEU A 52 -4.98 7.16 -11.58
CA LEU A 52 -3.60 7.61 -11.44
C LEU A 52 -3.52 8.83 -10.51
N SER A 53 -2.56 8.78 -9.59
CA SER A 53 -2.19 9.89 -8.72
C SER A 53 -1.43 10.95 -9.50
N ARG A 54 -1.68 12.23 -9.21
CA ARG A 54 -0.89 13.35 -9.73
C ARG A 54 0.46 13.49 -9.02
N PHE A 55 0.56 12.97 -7.79
CA PHE A 55 1.83 12.88 -7.07
C PHE A 55 2.67 11.72 -7.59
N LYS A 56 3.99 11.94 -7.63
CA LYS A 56 4.99 10.93 -7.99
C LYS A 56 5.92 10.65 -6.81
N LYS A 57 6.51 9.46 -6.80
CA LYS A 57 7.61 9.10 -5.90
C LYS A 57 8.95 9.23 -6.59
N CYS A 58 9.99 9.48 -5.81
CA CYS A 58 11.36 9.21 -6.21
C CYS A 58 11.73 7.79 -5.75
N SER A 59 12.06 6.90 -6.68
CA SER A 59 12.34 5.48 -6.42
C SER A 59 13.54 5.25 -5.50
N SER A 60 14.51 6.17 -5.51
CA SER A 60 15.72 6.13 -4.67
C SER A 60 15.50 6.61 -3.24
N ASN A 61 14.34 7.19 -2.93
CA ASN A 61 14.06 7.64 -1.56
C ASN A 61 13.89 6.41 -0.64
N PRO A 62 14.75 6.26 0.39
CA PRO A 62 14.75 5.08 1.24
C PRO A 62 13.49 4.94 2.10
N LEU A 63 12.79 6.04 2.39
CA LEU A 63 11.63 6.06 3.28
C LEU A 63 10.48 5.19 2.79
N TRP A 64 10.36 4.96 1.47
CA TRP A 64 9.27 4.14 0.91
C TRP A 64 9.34 2.68 1.33
N ARG A 65 10.52 2.19 1.75
CA ARG A 65 10.71 0.80 2.18
C ARG A 65 10.33 0.57 3.64
N PHE A 66 9.98 1.63 4.37
CA PHE A 66 9.68 1.56 5.80
C PHE A 66 8.25 2.01 6.10
N LYS A 67 7.55 1.25 6.94
CA LYS A 67 6.20 1.59 7.39
C LYS A 67 6.28 2.57 8.56
N THR A 68 6.45 3.85 8.26
CA THR A 68 6.62 4.92 9.26
C THR A 68 5.31 5.66 9.59
N THR A 69 5.36 6.54 10.58
CA THR A 69 4.28 7.51 10.88
C THR A 69 4.27 8.72 9.96
N SER A 70 5.32 8.93 9.16
CA SER A 70 5.43 9.99 8.15
C SER A 70 4.56 9.69 6.93
N PHE A 71 3.24 9.75 7.13
CA PHE A 71 2.23 9.21 6.21
C PHE A 71 1.51 10.28 5.37
N LEU A 72 1.96 11.55 5.42
CA LEU A 72 1.28 12.67 4.76
C LEU A 72 1.17 12.48 3.24
N PHE A 73 2.22 12.01 2.57
CA PHE A 73 2.20 11.72 1.14
C PHE A 73 1.04 10.77 0.77
N ASN A 74 0.92 9.66 1.49
CA ASN A 74 -0.14 8.67 1.27
C ASN A 74 -1.53 9.25 1.54
N VAL A 75 -1.67 10.09 2.57
CA VAL A 75 -2.93 10.80 2.84
C VAL A 75 -3.31 11.74 1.69
N LEU A 76 -2.34 12.43 1.08
CA LEU A 76 -2.58 13.31 -0.06
C LEU A 76 -3.05 12.52 -1.29
N VAL A 77 -2.37 11.42 -1.63
CA VAL A 77 -2.78 10.50 -2.72
C VAL A 77 -4.21 9.99 -2.48
N LYS A 78 -4.51 9.51 -1.26
CA LYS A 78 -5.84 9.00 -0.93
C LYS A 78 -6.92 10.08 -1.06
N ARG A 79 -6.66 11.28 -0.55
CA ARG A 79 -7.60 12.40 -0.61
C ARG A 79 -7.83 12.88 -2.04
N GLU A 80 -6.80 12.89 -2.87
CA GLU A 80 -6.92 13.21 -4.28
C GLU A 80 -7.85 12.22 -5.00
N ALA A 81 -7.61 10.92 -4.82
CA ALA A 81 -8.46 9.87 -5.41
C ALA A 81 -9.92 10.00 -4.98
N LEU A 82 -10.17 10.16 -3.67
CA LEU A 82 -11.52 10.30 -3.13
C LEU A 82 -12.25 11.54 -3.67
N LYS A 83 -11.56 12.67 -3.82
CA LYS A 83 -12.14 13.89 -4.42
C LYS A 83 -12.57 13.69 -5.87
N ARG A 84 -11.95 12.76 -6.58
CA ARG A 84 -12.25 12.39 -7.97
C ARG A 84 -13.24 11.22 -8.07
N GLY A 85 -13.77 10.73 -6.95
CA GLY A 85 -14.74 9.63 -6.93
C GLY A 85 -14.13 8.22 -6.98
N PHE A 86 -12.82 8.08 -6.80
CA PHE A 86 -12.13 6.79 -6.80
C PHE A 86 -11.87 6.28 -5.39
N TYR A 87 -11.75 4.97 -5.22
CA TYR A 87 -11.38 4.37 -3.94
C TYR A 87 -9.95 4.72 -3.55
N ASP A 88 -8.99 4.57 -4.46
CA ASP A 88 -7.57 4.89 -4.24
C ASP A 88 -6.91 5.32 -5.56
N ALA A 89 -5.63 5.65 -5.53
CA ALA A 89 -4.87 5.96 -6.74
C ALA A 89 -3.54 5.21 -6.77
N ILE A 90 -3.13 4.80 -7.97
CA ILE A 90 -1.81 4.25 -8.27
C ILE A 90 -0.81 5.39 -8.37
N VAL A 91 0.36 5.22 -7.74
CA VAL A 91 1.44 6.19 -7.74
C VAL A 91 2.55 5.74 -8.67
N LEU A 92 2.98 6.65 -9.55
CA LEU A 92 4.13 6.45 -10.42
C LEU A 92 5.42 6.92 -9.74
N ASN A 93 6.54 6.34 -10.12
CA ASN A 93 7.85 6.92 -9.81
C ASN A 93 8.28 7.94 -10.88
N GLU A 94 9.46 8.52 -10.70
CA GLU A 94 10.04 9.53 -11.59
C GLU A 94 10.29 9.02 -13.02
N ARG A 95 10.40 7.70 -13.20
CA ARG A 95 10.61 7.05 -14.51
C ARG A 95 9.30 6.73 -15.23
N GLY A 96 8.15 6.92 -14.60
CA GLY A 96 6.85 6.54 -15.15
C GLY A 96 6.42 5.11 -14.84
N ASN A 97 7.18 4.38 -14.01
CA ASN A 97 6.83 3.03 -13.60
C ASN A 97 5.85 3.02 -12.42
N ILE A 98 4.99 2.01 -12.37
CA ILE A 98 4.06 1.77 -11.28
C ILE A 98 4.83 1.43 -10.00
N THR A 99 4.39 1.97 -8.86
CA THR A 99 4.91 1.62 -7.53
C THR A 99 3.88 0.85 -6.71
N GLU A 100 2.93 1.55 -6.11
CA GLU A 100 1.87 1.05 -5.25
C GLU A 100 0.74 2.09 -5.19
N THR A 101 -0.31 1.81 -4.42
CA THR A 101 -1.36 2.81 -4.10
C THR A 101 -1.02 3.56 -2.81
N SER A 102 -1.92 4.42 -2.31
CA SER A 102 -1.69 5.08 -1.01
C SER A 102 -1.62 4.11 0.18
N SER A 103 -2.18 2.91 0.06
CA SER A 103 -2.39 2.01 1.21
C SER A 103 -2.25 0.51 0.91
N ALA A 104 -1.87 0.14 -0.31
CA ALA A 104 -1.78 -1.24 -0.77
C ALA A 104 -0.78 -1.40 -1.92
N ASN A 105 -0.12 -2.56 -2.01
CA ASN A 105 0.71 -2.91 -3.16
C ASN A 105 -0.16 -3.18 -4.39
N PHE A 106 0.37 -2.92 -5.59
CA PHE A 106 -0.34 -3.08 -6.87
C PHE A 106 0.10 -4.35 -7.60
N TYR A 107 -0.82 -4.91 -8.38
CA TYR A 107 -0.59 -6.06 -9.24
C TYR A 107 -1.39 -5.94 -10.53
N CYS A 108 -0.90 -6.58 -11.58
CA CYS A 108 -1.65 -6.82 -12.80
C CYS A 108 -1.54 -8.29 -13.22
N LEU A 109 -2.57 -8.82 -13.87
CA LEU A 109 -2.54 -10.13 -14.49
C LEU A 109 -2.21 -9.95 -15.97
N ARG A 110 -1.20 -10.66 -16.46
CA ARG A 110 -0.81 -10.68 -17.87
C ARG A 110 -0.37 -12.09 -18.24
N ASP A 111 -0.97 -12.66 -19.28
CA ASP A 111 -0.73 -14.01 -19.77
C ASP A 111 -0.89 -15.08 -18.66
N GLY A 112 -1.85 -14.86 -17.75
CA GLY A 112 -2.09 -15.74 -16.60
C GLY A 112 -1.08 -15.62 -15.46
N VAL A 113 -0.10 -14.71 -15.55
CA VAL A 113 0.89 -14.44 -14.50
C VAL A 113 0.52 -13.18 -13.74
N LEU A 114 0.50 -13.26 -12.41
CA LEU A 114 0.27 -12.10 -11.54
C LEU A 114 1.59 -11.36 -11.30
N LEU A 115 1.72 -10.16 -11.87
CA LEU A 115 2.92 -9.34 -11.82
C LEU A 115 2.79 -8.23 -10.77
N THR A 116 3.88 -7.86 -10.12
CA THR A 116 3.95 -6.73 -9.17
C THR A 116 5.26 -5.97 -9.31
N PRO A 117 5.30 -4.63 -9.12
CA PRO A 117 6.55 -3.88 -9.22
C PRO A 117 7.58 -4.32 -8.17
N PRO A 118 8.88 -4.45 -8.50
CA PRO A 118 9.93 -4.75 -7.53
C PRO A 118 10.14 -3.59 -6.56
N VAL A 119 10.63 -3.87 -5.34
CA VAL A 119 10.84 -2.83 -4.29
C VAL A 119 11.77 -1.70 -4.75
N SER A 120 12.64 -1.96 -5.73
CA SER A 120 13.49 -0.97 -6.38
C SER A 120 12.71 0.18 -7.04
N GLU A 121 11.42 0.00 -7.35
CA GLU A 121 10.58 1.05 -7.92
C GLU A 121 10.09 2.08 -6.88
N GLY A 122 10.35 1.88 -5.58
CA GLY A 122 9.99 2.84 -4.53
C GLY A 122 8.66 2.56 -3.84
N LEU A 123 8.41 1.30 -3.47
CA LEU A 123 7.23 0.88 -2.73
C LEU A 123 7.56 0.19 -1.41
N LEU A 124 6.54 0.04 -0.57
CA LEU A 124 6.64 -0.70 0.69
C LEU A 124 6.71 -2.21 0.41
N PRO A 125 7.65 -2.97 0.99
CA PRO A 125 7.68 -4.43 0.92
C PRO A 125 6.56 -5.04 1.79
N GLY A 126 5.32 -5.00 1.30
CA GLY A 126 4.15 -5.44 2.07
C GLY A 126 4.17 -6.92 2.41
N VAL A 127 3.63 -7.27 3.57
CA VAL A 127 3.65 -8.65 4.07
C VAL A 127 2.84 -9.61 3.21
N THR A 128 1.66 -9.20 2.72
CA THR A 128 0.83 -9.99 1.80
C THR A 128 1.55 -10.19 0.46
N ARG A 129 2.22 -9.15 -0.05
CA ARG A 129 3.05 -9.22 -1.25
C ARG A 129 4.16 -10.24 -1.11
N ARG A 130 4.91 -10.19 0.00
CA ARG A 130 5.97 -11.15 0.28
C ARG A 130 5.46 -12.59 0.27
N VAL A 131 4.34 -12.87 0.95
CA VAL A 131 3.75 -14.22 0.97
C VAL A 131 3.39 -14.69 -0.44
N LEU A 132 2.76 -13.84 -1.26
CA LEU A 132 2.41 -14.19 -2.65
C LEU A 132 3.63 -14.50 -3.52
N LEU A 133 4.73 -13.76 -3.33
CA LEU A 133 6.00 -14.00 -4.04
C LEU A 133 6.66 -15.31 -3.57
N GLU A 134 6.73 -15.54 -2.26
CA GLU A 134 7.30 -16.75 -1.65
C GLU A 134 6.54 -18.02 -2.06
N GLU A 135 5.22 -17.93 -2.24
CA GLU A 135 4.37 -19.03 -2.71
C GLU A 135 4.38 -19.20 -4.24
N GLY A 136 5.14 -18.37 -4.98
CA GLY A 136 5.16 -18.39 -6.45
C GLY A 136 3.84 -17.98 -7.11
N LYS A 137 2.94 -17.34 -6.36
CA LYS A 137 1.64 -16.85 -6.86
C LYS A 137 1.73 -15.49 -7.52
N ALA A 138 2.84 -14.78 -7.35
CA ALA A 138 3.15 -13.54 -8.03
C ALA A 138 4.62 -13.52 -8.46
N GLN A 139 4.96 -12.68 -9.44
CA GLN A 139 6.32 -12.44 -9.89
C GLN A 139 6.63 -10.95 -9.92
N GLU A 140 7.87 -10.59 -9.63
CA GLU A 140 8.30 -9.19 -9.71
C GLU A 140 8.63 -8.82 -11.16
N GLU A 141 8.09 -7.70 -11.63
CA GLU A 141 8.42 -7.12 -12.93
C GLU A 141 8.33 -5.60 -12.86
N VAL A 142 9.23 -4.88 -13.54
CA VAL A 142 9.06 -3.44 -13.71
C VAL A 142 7.84 -3.21 -14.59
N LEU A 143 6.88 -2.44 -14.10
CA LEU A 143 5.62 -2.17 -14.81
C LEU A 143 5.57 -0.70 -15.23
N PRO A 144 5.95 -0.35 -16.47
CA PRO A 144 5.68 0.97 -17.04
C PRO A 144 4.18 1.22 -17.18
N LEU A 145 3.74 2.47 -17.09
CA LEU A 145 2.32 2.82 -17.25
C LEU A 145 1.77 2.40 -18.61
N GLU A 146 2.55 2.58 -19.66
CA GLU A 146 2.22 2.26 -21.05
C GLU A 146 2.01 0.76 -21.31
N GLU A 147 2.46 -0.10 -20.38
CA GLU A 147 2.30 -1.55 -20.47
C GLU A 147 1.00 -2.04 -19.80
N LEU A 148 0.34 -1.22 -18.97
CA LEU A 148 -0.91 -1.60 -18.31
C LEU A 148 -2.05 -2.00 -19.26
N PRO A 149 -2.24 -1.38 -20.45
CA PRO A 149 -3.25 -1.81 -21.41
C PRO A 149 -3.10 -3.26 -21.91
N LYS A 150 -1.91 -3.87 -21.75
CA LYS A 150 -1.67 -5.28 -22.11
C LYS A 150 -2.11 -6.27 -21.02
N CYS A 151 -2.52 -5.79 -19.85
CA CYS A 151 -2.90 -6.63 -18.73
C CYS A 151 -4.41 -6.91 -18.74
N GLU A 152 -4.82 -8.13 -18.36
CA GLU A 152 -6.23 -8.52 -18.35
C GLU A 152 -6.99 -7.96 -17.14
N LYS A 153 -6.32 -7.93 -15.98
CA LYS A 153 -6.93 -7.58 -14.69
C LYS A 153 -5.95 -6.86 -13.78
N PHE A 154 -6.49 -6.13 -12.81
CA PHE A 154 -5.71 -5.39 -11.83
C PHE A 154 -6.11 -5.79 -10.41
N PHE A 155 -5.14 -5.77 -9.50
CA PHE A 155 -5.36 -6.11 -8.10
C PHE A 155 -4.58 -5.19 -7.17
N ILE A 156 -5.03 -5.11 -5.93
CA ILE A 156 -4.27 -4.54 -4.82
C ILE A 156 -4.18 -5.51 -3.66
N SER A 157 -3.15 -5.37 -2.82
CA SER A 157 -3.06 -6.14 -1.59
C SER A 157 -2.56 -5.36 -0.39
N ASN A 158 -3.12 -5.67 0.78
CA ASN A 158 -2.55 -5.33 2.08
C ASN A 158 -3.01 -6.34 3.14
N ALA A 159 -2.46 -6.22 4.36
CA ALA A 159 -2.73 -7.15 5.45
C ALA A 159 -4.20 -7.19 5.92
N LEU A 160 -5.01 -6.17 5.61
CA LEU A 160 -6.41 -6.11 6.03
C LEU A 160 -7.37 -6.63 4.95
N LEU A 161 -7.04 -6.43 3.68
CA LEU A 161 -7.92 -6.74 2.55
C LEU A 161 -7.59 -8.07 1.87
N GLY A 162 -6.38 -8.59 2.08
CA GLY A 162 -5.83 -9.64 1.22
C GLY A 162 -5.63 -9.13 -0.20
N LEU A 163 -5.59 -10.02 -1.19
CA LEU A 163 -5.58 -9.67 -2.61
C LEU A 163 -7.02 -9.36 -3.06
N ARG A 164 -7.22 -8.23 -3.74
CA ARG A 164 -8.55 -7.80 -4.23
C ARG A 164 -8.44 -7.30 -5.65
N GLU A 165 -9.33 -7.78 -6.50
CA GLU A 165 -9.52 -7.25 -7.86
C GLU A 165 -10.02 -5.81 -7.79
N VAL A 166 -9.56 -4.97 -8.73
CA VAL A 166 -9.92 -3.56 -8.83
C VAL A 166 -10.18 -3.17 -10.28
N THR A 167 -11.01 -2.17 -10.49
CA THR A 167 -11.19 -1.53 -11.79
C THR A 167 -10.24 -0.34 -11.88
N LEU A 168 -9.34 -0.33 -12.87
CA LEU A 168 -8.45 0.79 -13.13
C LEU A 168 -9.03 1.70 -14.21
N VAL A 169 -9.16 3.00 -13.90
CA VAL A 169 -9.62 4.02 -14.84
C VAL A 169 -8.46 4.98 -15.13
N LEU A 170 -7.96 4.90 -16.36
CA LEU A 170 -6.90 5.76 -16.89
C LEU A 170 -7.54 6.99 -17.53
N GLU A 171 -7.92 7.98 -16.72
CA GLU A 171 -8.35 9.28 -17.25
C GLU A 171 -7.13 10.06 -17.77
N GLN A 172 -7.20 10.53 -19.02
CA GLN A 172 -6.31 11.59 -19.49
C GLN A 172 -6.71 12.87 -18.75
N THR A 173 -5.79 13.45 -17.99
CA THR A 173 -5.98 14.78 -17.36
C THR A 173 -5.62 15.87 -18.35
#